data_AF-A0A850HAW1-F1
#
_entry.id   AF-A0A850HAW1-F1
#
_cell.length_a   1.000
_cell.length_b   1.000
_cell.length_c   1.000
_cell.angle_alpha   90.00
_cell.angle_beta   90.00
_cell.angle_gamma   90.00
#
_symmetry.space_group_name_H-M   'P 1'
#
loop_
_entity.id
_entity.type
_entity.pdbx_description
1 polymer ?
#
loop_
_entity_poly.entity_id
_entity_poly.type
_entity_poly.pdbx_seq_one_letter_code
_entity_poly.pdbx_strand_id
1 'polypeptide(L)'
;MSATLTSFLGVFMKVGFVALIFNEVRGVILAVPVLYAMYQSGGTAMAIWLGFCSLAGIALSVIVPLFAAKKVKNYVEKKQVETDPAAA
;
A
#
# COMPACT_ATOMS: atom_id res chain seq x y z
N MET A 1 -9.14 -30.76 -9.60
CA MET A 1 -8.28 -29.62 -10.02
C MET A 1 -8.65 -28.28 -9.37
N SER A 2 -9.90 -28.05 -8.95
CA SER A 2 -10.27 -26.80 -8.25
C SER A 2 -9.67 -26.65 -6.85
N ALA A 3 -9.56 -27.72 -6.07
CA ALA A 3 -9.05 -27.65 -4.69
C ALA A 3 -7.59 -27.15 -4.61
N THR A 4 -6.71 -27.66 -5.47
CA THR A 4 -5.32 -27.21 -5.57
C THR A 4 -5.22 -25.76 -6.02
N LEU A 5 -6.08 -25.33 -6.96
CA LEU A 5 -6.13 -23.95 -7.44
C LEU A 5 -6.56 -22.98 -6.32
N THR A 6 -7.58 -23.35 -5.53
CA THR A 6 -8.05 -22.55 -4.39
C THR A 6 -7.00 -22.44 -3.29
N SER A 7 -6.29 -23.54 -2.98
CA SER A 7 -5.19 -23.52 -2.01
C SER A 7 -4.03 -22.64 -2.47
N PHE A 8 -3.65 -22.72 -3.74
CA PHE A 8 -2.60 -21.87 -4.32
C PHE A 8 -3.00 -20.39 -4.32
N LEU A 9 -4.24 -20.07 -4.72
CA LEU A 9 -4.75 -18.70 -4.67
C LEU A 9 -4.75 -18.14 -3.23
N GLY A 10 -5.17 -18.94 -2.25
CA GLY A 10 -5.18 -18.53 -0.85
C GLY A 10 -3.78 -18.22 -0.30
N VAL A 11 -2.79 -19.01 -0.68
CA VAL A 11 -1.38 -18.74 -0.34
C VAL A 11 -0.88 -17.49 -1.06
N PHE A 12 -1.17 -17.34 -2.35
CA PHE A 12 -0.73 -16.19 -3.15
C PHE A 12 -1.33 -14.87 -2.63
N MET A 13 -2.58 -14.87 -2.18
CA MET A 13 -3.21 -13.70 -1.56
C MET A 13 -2.54 -13.32 -0.24
N LYS A 14 -2.20 -14.29 0.62
CA LYS A 14 -1.49 -14.03 1.87
C LYS A 14 -0.08 -13.48 1.61
N VAL A 15 0.66 -14.10 0.70
CA VAL A 15 2.00 -13.65 0.31
C VAL A 15 1.94 -12.27 -0.33
N GLY A 16 0.97 -12.02 -1.22
CA GLY A 16 0.74 -10.71 -1.83
C GLY A 16 0.45 -9.62 -0.79
N PHE A 17 -0.34 -9.93 0.24
CA PHE A 17 -0.61 -9.00 1.33
C PHE A 17 0.64 -8.69 2.17
N VAL A 18 1.43 -9.71 2.50
CA VAL A 18 2.71 -9.54 3.22
C VAL A 18 3.70 -8.73 2.37
N ALA A 19 3.79 -9.02 1.07
CA ALA A 19 4.64 -8.28 0.14
C ALA A 19 4.23 -6.80 0.04
N LEU A 20 2.94 -6.51 0.06
CA LEU A 20 2.41 -5.15 0.08
C LEU A 20 2.88 -4.40 1.34
N ILE A 21 2.78 -5.03 2.52
CA ILE A 21 3.27 -4.45 3.79
C ILE A 21 4.77 -4.18 3.74
N PHE A 22 5.60 -5.14 3.30
CA PHE A 22 7.04 -4.94 3.19
C PHE A 22 7.41 -3.81 2.22
N ASN A 23 6.64 -3.63 1.15
CA ASN A 23 6.83 -2.53 0.22
C ASN A 23 6.54 -1.17 0.87
N GLU A 24 5.64 -1.09 1.84
CA GLU A 24 5.41 0.13 2.64
C GLU A 24 6.52 0.42 3.64
N VAL A 25 7.05 -0.62 4.28
CA VAL A 25 8.21 -0.48 5.20
C VAL A 25 9.42 0.11 4.45
N ARG A 26 9.64 -0.28 3.19
CA ARG A 26 10.65 0.33 2.32
C ARG A 26 10.43 1.83 2.15
N GLY A 27 9.19 2.27 1.98
CA GLY A 27 8.83 3.69 1.88
C GLY A 27 9.24 4.46 3.14
N VAL A 28 8.94 3.93 4.32
CA VAL A 28 9.34 4.55 5.60
C VAL A 28 10.87 4.62 5.75
N ILE A 29 11.59 3.58 5.32
CA ILE A 29 13.06 3.57 5.34
C ILE A 29 13.63 4.65 4.40
N LEU A 30 13.01 4.86 3.23
CA LEU A 30 13.41 5.90 2.28
C LEU A 30 13.15 7.33 2.78
N ALA A 31 12.30 7.52 3.79
CA ALA A 31 12.10 8.82 4.44
C ALA A 31 13.30 9.24 5.31
N VAL A 32 14.04 8.28 5.87
CA VAL A 32 15.19 8.52 6.75
C VAL A 32 16.29 9.36 6.08
N PRO A 33 16.82 9.01 4.88
CA PRO A 33 17.84 9.82 4.22
C PRO A 33 17.33 11.20 3.81
N VAL A 34 16.04 11.34 3.50
CA VAL A 34 15.43 12.65 3.20
C VAL A 34 15.45 13.55 4.42
N LEU A 35 15.03 13.04 5.58
CA LEU A 35 15.09 13.77 6.85
C LEU A 35 16.53 14.11 7.26
N TYR A 36 17.47 13.19 7.03
CA TYR A 36 18.88 13.43 7.30
C TYR A 36 19.48 14.52 6.38
N ALA A 37 19.15 14.51 5.09
CA ALA A 37 19.55 15.53 4.14
C ALA A 37 18.97 16.91 4.52
N MET A 38 17.72 16.97 4.96
CA MET A 38 17.11 18.20 5.49
C MET A 38 17.87 18.72 6.71
N TYR A 39 18.23 17.84 7.65
CA TYR A 39 19.00 18.20 8.84
C TYR A 39 20.37 18.78 8.48
N GLN A 40 21.11 18.15 7.56
CA GLN A 40 22.41 18.66 7.10
C GLN A 40 22.31 20.00 6.35
N SER A 41 21.22 20.24 5.62
CA SER A 41 21.03 21.46 4.84
C SER A 41 20.73 22.73 5.66
N GLY A 42 20.76 22.65 7.00
CA GLY A 42 20.67 23.81 7.88
C GLY A 42 19.26 24.41 8.02
N GLY A 43 18.21 23.68 7.65
CA GLY A 43 16.82 24.09 7.89
C GLY A 43 16.34 25.26 7.02
N THR A 44 16.96 25.48 5.85
CA THR A 44 16.47 26.50 4.91
C THR A 44 15.02 26.23 4.51
N ALA A 45 14.25 27.29 4.25
CA ALA A 45 12.84 27.14 3.82
C ALA A 45 12.70 26.25 2.57
N MET A 46 13.69 26.28 1.67
CA MET A 46 13.75 25.42 0.50
C MET A 46 13.95 23.94 0.85
N ALA A 47 14.78 23.63 1.85
CA ALA A 47 15.00 22.27 2.31
C ALA A 47 13.76 21.68 3.01
N ILE A 48 13.04 22.50 3.79
CA ILE A 48 11.77 22.10 4.41
C ILE A 48 10.71 21.81 3.34
N TRP A 49 10.63 22.66 2.32
CA TRP A 49 9.70 22.48 1.20
C TRP A 49 10.01 21.22 0.38
N LEU A 50 11.28 21.01 0.01
CA LEU A 50 11.71 19.81 -0.73
C LEU A 50 11.53 18.53 0.10
N GLY A 51 11.84 18.61 1.38
CA GLY A 51 11.59 17.54 2.34
C GLY A 51 10.12 17.14 2.42
N PHE A 52 9.24 18.13 2.53
CA PHE A 52 7.79 17.91 2.53
C PHE A 52 7.31 17.27 1.23
N CYS A 53 7.69 17.80 0.07
CA CYS A 53 7.31 17.21 -1.23
C CYS A 53 7.81 15.76 -1.38
N SER A 54 9.02 15.46 -0.91
CA SER A 54 9.59 14.11 -0.95
C SER A 54 8.86 13.15 0.01
N LEU A 55 8.61 13.57 1.24
CA LEU A 55 7.83 12.80 2.22
C LEU A 55 6.39 12.57 1.77
N ALA A 56 5.76 13.57 1.14
CA ALA A 56 4.43 13.45 0.56
C ALA A 56 4.41 12.44 -0.60
N GLY A 57 5.44 12.43 -1.46
CA GLY A 57 5.57 11.42 -2.52
C GLY A 57 5.71 10.00 -1.97
N ILE A 58 6.47 9.83 -0.88
CA ILE A 58 6.57 8.54 -0.17
C ILE A 58 5.23 8.17 0.46
N ALA A 59 4.55 9.10 1.15
CA ALA A 59 3.24 8.85 1.76
C ALA A 59 2.18 8.47 0.72
N LEU A 60 2.19 9.10 -0.46
CA LEU A 60 1.32 8.74 -1.57
C LEU A 60 1.61 7.35 -2.11
N SER A 61 2.88 6.94 -2.16
CA SER A 61 3.24 5.58 -2.58
C SER A 61 2.67 4.48 -1.68
N VAL A 62 2.31 4.83 -0.43
CA VAL A 62 1.69 3.94 0.57
C VAL A 62 0.16 4.00 0.56
N ILE A 63 -0.37 5.21 0.45
CA ILE A 63 -1.82 5.44 0.48
C ILE A 63 -2.51 4.89 -0.77
N VAL A 64 -1.88 5.02 -1.95
CA VAL A 64 -2.46 4.59 -3.22
C VAL A 64 -2.70 3.08 -3.27
N PRO A 65 -1.74 2.20 -2.95
CA PRO A 65 -1.96 0.75 -2.87
C PRO A 65 -3.05 0.34 -1.88
N LEU A 66 -3.07 0.95 -0.68
CA LEU A 66 -4.11 0.68 0.32
C LEU A 66 -5.50 1.06 -0.18
N PHE A 67 -5.62 2.19 -0.87
CA PHE A 67 -6.90 2.64 -1.44
C PHE A 67 -7.34 1.73 -2.59
N ALA A 68 -6.41 1.31 -3.44
CA ALA A 68 -6.67 0.34 -4.50
C ALA A 68 -7.14 -1.00 -3.93
N ALA A 69 -6.47 -1.54 -2.90
CA ALA A 69 -6.85 -2.77 -2.22
C ALA A 69 -8.26 -2.67 -1.61
N LYS A 70 -8.60 -1.55 -0.97
CA LYS A 70 -9.96 -1.29 -0.46
C LYS A 70 -11.01 -1.28 -1.58
N LYS A 71 -10.72 -0.63 -2.72
CA LYS A 71 -11.65 -0.59 -3.86
C LYS A 71 -11.89 -1.98 -4.45
N VAL A 72 -10.83 -2.78 -4.59
CA VAL A 72 -10.93 -4.16 -5.09
C VAL A 72 -11.74 -5.01 -4.12
N LYS A 73 -11.49 -4.92 -2.81
CA LYS A 73 -12.29 -5.63 -1.80
C LYS A 73 -13.78 -5.31 -1.92
N ASN A 74 -14.13 -4.02 -1.97
CA ASN A 74 -15.53 -3.59 -2.08
C ASN A 74 -16.18 -4.05 -3.39
N TYR A 75 -15.42 -4.12 -4.49
CA TYR A 75 -15.91 -4.62 -5.77
C TYR A 75 -16.21 -6.13 -5.71
N VAL A 76 -15.32 -6.91 -5.10
CA VAL A 76 -15.50 -8.36 -4.91
C VAL A 76 -16.69 -8.65 -4.00
N GLU A 77 -16.82 -7.95 -2.87
CA GLU A 77 -17.96 -8.10 -1.95
C GLU A 77 -19.30 -7.80 -2.66
N LYS A 78 -19.37 -6.72 -3.45
CA LYS A 78 -20.58 -6.41 -4.24
C LYS A 78 -20.91 -7.50 -5.25
N LYS A 79 -19.91 -8.04 -5.94
CA LYS A 79 -20.11 -9.12 -6.92
C LYS A 79 -20.60 -10.40 -6.25
N GLN A 80 -20.08 -10.76 -5.07
CA GLN A 80 -20.54 -11.92 -4.31
C GLN A 80 -22.01 -11.80 -3.89
N VAL A 81 -22.44 -10.62 -3.42
CA VAL A 81 -23.86 -10.37 -3.06
C VAL A 81 -24.79 -10.46 -4.28
N GLU A 82 -24.34 -10.01 -5.46
CA GLU A 82 -25.09 -10.12 -6.71
C GLU A 82 -25.20 -11.57 -7.22
N THR A 83 -24.21 -12.43 -6.93
CA THR A 83 -24.22 -13.84 -7.36
C THR A 83 -24.90 -14.79 -6.39
N ASP A 84 -25.14 -14.37 -5.15
CA ASP A 84 -25.77 -15.21 -4.12
C ASP A 84 -26.98 -14.49 -3.46
N PRO A 85 -28.12 -14.39 -4.15
CA PRO A 85 -29.33 -13.73 -3.64
C PRO A 85 -30.06 -14.53 -2.55
N ALA A 86 -29.56 -15.71 -2.14
CA ALA A 86 -30.17 -16.57 -1.14
C ALA A 86 -29.66 -16.34 0.30
N ALA A 87 -28.70 -15.44 0.51
CA ALA A 87 -28.13 -15.10 1.82
C ALA A 87 -28.75 -13.85 2.46
N ALA A 88 -29.82 -13.29 1.88
CA ALA A 88 -30.56 -12.13 2.39
C ALA A 88 -31.81 -12.53 3.17
#